data_AF-A0A9X2CC92-F1
#
_entry.id   AF-A0A9X2CC92-F1
#
_cell.length_a   1.000
_cell.length_b   1.000
_cell.length_c   1.000
_cell.angle_alpha   90.00
_cell.angle_beta   90.00
_cell.angle_gamma   90.00
#
_symmetry.space_group_name_H-M   'P 1'
#
loop_
_entity.id
_entity.type
_entity.pdbx_description
1 polymer ?
#
loop_
_entity_poly.entity_id
_entity_poly.type
_entity_poly.pdbx_seq_one_letter_code
_entity_poly.pdbx_strand_id
1 'polypeptide(L)'
;MIPPCVTHLDNTVITLEQGSYHTPENTLFIDCSASALGELAPLPVFSDDKITLQTIRIIQPVFSASLIAHIEATYQNDQQKNALSQIVPLPNKATDWLTVNAAFMRNQYIWSQDKALQKWLYCSRLDGFSQLVVDAPKDDIEKQAILLRLRSNAPKAMENLMRLIATLNMPKKEAAHA
;
A
#
# COMPACT_ATOMS: atom_id res chain seq x y z
N MET A 1 5.88 -18.22 -18.53
CA MET A 1 7.31 -18.08 -18.87
C MET A 1 7.74 -16.73 -18.32
N ILE A 2 8.70 -16.69 -17.39
CA ILE A 2 9.21 -15.43 -16.83
C ILE A 2 10.05 -14.78 -17.95
N PRO A 3 9.83 -13.50 -18.31
CA PRO A 3 10.70 -12.84 -19.28
C PRO A 3 12.13 -12.81 -18.75
N PRO A 4 13.16 -13.14 -19.56
CA PRO A 4 14.54 -13.18 -19.11
C PRO A 4 14.99 -11.80 -18.59
N CYS A 5 15.77 -11.77 -17.51
CA CYS A 5 16.20 -10.51 -16.91
C CYS A 5 17.12 -9.74 -17.87
N VAL A 6 17.05 -8.40 -17.86
CA VAL A 6 17.99 -7.55 -18.61
C VAL A 6 19.35 -7.61 -17.92
N THR A 7 20.40 -7.90 -18.68
CA THR A 7 21.79 -7.96 -18.18
C THR A 7 22.65 -6.81 -18.69
N HIS A 8 22.30 -6.23 -19.85
CA HIS A 8 23.02 -5.10 -20.43
C HIS A 8 22.11 -4.26 -21.33
N LEU A 9 22.37 -2.95 -21.36
CA LEU A 9 21.73 -1.98 -22.24
C LEU A 9 22.81 -1.25 -23.04
N ASP A 10 22.76 -1.40 -24.36
CA ASP A 10 23.57 -0.64 -25.32
C ASP A 10 22.63 0.30 -26.12
N ASN A 11 23.19 1.18 -26.96
CA ASN A 11 22.47 2.19 -27.73
C ASN A 11 21.38 1.62 -28.65
N THR A 12 21.52 0.37 -29.11
CA THR A 12 20.60 -0.28 -30.06
C THR A 12 20.29 -1.73 -29.71
N VAL A 13 20.70 -2.22 -28.54
CA VAL A 13 20.51 -3.62 -28.14
C VAL A 13 20.21 -3.72 -26.64
N ILE A 14 19.15 -4.46 -26.31
CA ILE A 14 18.88 -4.97 -24.96
C ILE A 14 19.43 -6.39 -24.90
N THR A 15 20.39 -6.66 -24.02
CA THR A 15 20.83 -8.03 -23.72
C THR A 15 20.03 -8.58 -22.55
N LEU A 16 19.47 -9.77 -22.74
CA LEU A 16 18.70 -10.51 -21.74
C LEU A 16 19.51 -11.72 -21.29
N GLU A 17 19.18 -12.31 -20.14
CA GLU A 17 19.77 -13.61 -19.71
C GLU A 17 19.62 -14.69 -20.79
N GLN A 18 18.55 -14.60 -21.59
CA GLN A 18 18.26 -15.52 -22.69
C GLN A 18 17.91 -14.72 -23.95
N GLY A 19 18.95 -14.23 -24.63
CA GLY A 19 18.85 -13.62 -25.95
C GLY A 19 19.11 -12.12 -25.96
N SER A 20 18.75 -11.49 -27.07
CA SER A 20 18.90 -10.05 -27.25
C SER A 20 17.75 -9.50 -28.10
N TYR A 21 17.48 -8.22 -27.93
CA TYR A 21 16.46 -7.49 -28.67
C TYR A 21 17.05 -6.20 -29.24
N HIS A 22 17.00 -6.06 -30.57
CA HIS A 22 17.43 -4.83 -31.25
C HIS A 22 16.39 -3.74 -31.09
N THR A 23 16.86 -2.53 -30.81
CA THR A 23 16.04 -1.32 -30.67
C THR A 23 16.50 -0.27 -31.69
N PRO A 24 15.61 0.66 -32.10
CA PRO A 24 15.99 1.78 -32.95
C PRO A 24 17.07 2.65 -32.29
N GLU A 25 17.87 3.33 -33.12
CA GLU A 25 18.79 4.37 -32.64
C GLU A 25 18.03 5.47 -31.89
N ASN A 26 18.68 6.10 -30.90
CA ASN A 26 18.12 7.12 -30.02
C ASN A 26 16.95 6.64 -29.11
N THR A 27 16.93 5.35 -28.75
CA THR A 27 16.01 4.83 -27.76
C THR A 27 16.42 5.25 -26.35
N LEU A 28 15.48 5.79 -25.56
CA LEU A 28 15.67 6.05 -24.13
C LEU A 28 15.36 4.80 -23.33
N PHE A 29 16.35 4.32 -22.57
CA PHE A 29 16.14 3.25 -21.59
C PHE A 29 15.97 3.85 -20.19
N ILE A 30 14.92 3.43 -19.48
CA ILE A 30 14.69 3.78 -18.08
C ILE A 30 14.77 2.49 -17.27
N ASP A 31 15.89 2.30 -16.57
CA ASP A 31 16.03 1.22 -15.61
C ASP A 31 15.48 1.65 -14.24
N CYS A 32 14.32 1.10 -13.87
CA CYS A 32 13.68 1.30 -12.57
C CYS A 32 13.84 0.07 -11.65
N SER A 33 14.81 -0.81 -11.91
CA SER A 33 15.05 -2.04 -11.13
C SER A 33 15.67 -1.79 -9.74
N ALA A 34 15.84 -0.53 -9.33
CA ALA A 34 16.34 -0.18 -8.01
C ALA A 34 15.52 -0.83 -6.90
N SER A 35 16.15 -1.72 -6.12
CA SER A 35 15.56 -2.31 -4.92
C SER A 35 15.72 -1.34 -3.76
N ALA A 36 14.71 -0.49 -3.54
CA ALA A 36 14.75 0.50 -2.47
C ALA A 36 14.36 -0.08 -1.09
N LEU A 37 13.58 -1.18 -1.05
CA LEU A 37 12.98 -1.72 0.16
C LEU A 37 12.99 -3.25 0.11
N GLY A 38 13.65 -3.89 1.09
CA GLY A 38 13.68 -5.36 1.22
C GLY A 38 12.41 -5.93 1.86
N GLU A 39 12.23 -7.25 1.74
CA GLU A 39 11.21 -7.98 2.51
C GLU A 39 11.61 -8.04 3.99
N LEU A 40 10.98 -7.20 4.80
CA LEU A 40 11.17 -7.20 6.25
C LEU A 40 10.01 -7.93 6.93
N ALA A 41 10.34 -8.69 7.97
CA ALA A 41 9.32 -9.31 8.80
C ALA A 41 8.46 -8.23 9.47
N PRO A 42 7.13 -8.36 9.47
CA PRO A 42 6.24 -7.38 10.09
C PRO A 42 6.43 -7.38 11.61
N LEU A 43 6.74 -6.21 12.16
CA LEU A 43 6.85 -5.98 13.61
C LEU A 43 5.76 -4.98 14.06
N PRO A 44 5.34 -4.94 15.32
CA PRO A 44 4.53 -3.82 15.81
C PRO A 44 5.18 -2.48 15.47
N VAL A 45 4.38 -1.49 15.08
CA VAL A 45 4.90 -0.15 14.78
C VAL A 45 5.36 0.52 16.07
N PHE A 46 4.63 0.33 17.17
CA PHE A 46 4.98 0.85 18.48
C PHE A 46 5.27 -0.31 19.43
N SER A 47 6.42 -0.24 20.12
CA SER A 47 6.83 -1.19 21.14
C SER A 47 7.69 -0.48 22.18
N ASP A 48 7.12 -0.19 23.35
CA ASP A 48 7.81 0.43 24.49
C ASP A 48 8.57 1.71 24.09
N ASP A 49 9.88 1.64 23.91
CA ASP A 49 10.78 2.75 23.56
C ASP A 49 11.13 2.83 22.06
N LYS A 50 10.49 2.01 21.22
CA LYS A 50 10.84 1.86 19.80
C LYS A 50 9.64 2.09 18.87
N ILE A 51 9.88 2.92 17.85
CA ILE A 51 9.00 3.06 16.69
C ILE A 51 9.62 2.33 15.49
N THR A 52 8.96 1.28 15.00
CA THR A 52 9.36 0.55 13.79
C THR A 52 8.60 1.10 12.58
N LEU A 53 9.27 1.96 11.80
CA LEU A 53 8.68 2.56 10.60
C LEU A 53 8.37 1.51 9.53
N GLN A 54 7.09 1.41 9.18
CA GLN A 54 6.57 0.49 8.17
C GLN A 54 5.47 1.20 7.36
N THR A 55 5.14 0.67 6.19
CA THR A 55 4.00 1.15 5.42
C THR A 55 2.70 0.74 6.10
N ILE A 56 1.88 1.72 6.47
CA ILE A 56 0.52 1.52 7.01
C ILE A 56 -0.55 1.98 6.01
N ARG A 57 -0.09 2.43 4.84
CA ARG A 57 -0.84 2.84 3.65
C ARG A 57 -0.15 2.21 2.44
N ILE A 58 -0.96 1.79 1.45
CA ILE A 58 -0.48 1.14 0.24
C ILE A 58 0.57 2.00 -0.49
N ILE A 59 1.81 1.50 -0.58
CA ILE A 59 2.92 2.07 -1.38
C ILE A 59 3.15 3.58 -1.12
N GLN A 60 2.94 4.03 0.11
CA GLN A 60 3.13 5.45 0.49
C GLN A 60 3.95 5.56 1.79
N PRO A 61 5.28 5.40 1.72
CA PRO A 61 6.14 5.43 2.90
C PRO A 61 6.14 6.79 3.61
N VAL A 62 6.12 7.89 2.87
CA VAL A 62 6.14 9.25 3.45
C VAL A 62 4.85 9.57 4.20
N PHE A 63 3.68 9.25 3.61
CA PHE A 63 2.40 9.37 4.31
C PHE A 63 2.35 8.46 5.54
N SER A 64 2.81 7.21 5.40
CA SER A 64 2.84 6.25 6.52
C SER A 64 3.68 6.79 7.69
N ALA A 65 4.90 7.27 7.44
CA ALA A 65 5.74 7.86 8.46
C ALA A 65 5.10 9.09 9.11
N SER A 66 4.48 9.97 8.32
CA SER A 66 3.78 11.14 8.85
C SER A 66 2.59 10.77 9.72
N LEU A 67 1.81 9.76 9.34
CA LEU A 67 0.67 9.28 10.12
C LEU A 67 1.13 8.58 11.41
N ILE A 68 2.20 7.79 11.35
CA ILE A 68 2.84 7.19 12.54
C ILE A 68 3.28 8.30 13.52
N ALA A 69 3.94 9.35 13.04
CA ALA A 69 4.33 10.47 13.89
C ALA A 69 3.13 11.22 14.50
N HIS A 70 2.04 11.41 13.73
CA HIS A 70 0.81 11.98 14.25
C HIS A 70 0.17 11.09 15.33
N ILE A 71 0.14 9.78 15.09
CA ILE A 71 -0.38 8.80 16.04
C ILE A 71 0.43 8.84 17.35
N GLU A 72 1.75 8.87 17.26
CA GLU A 72 2.65 8.97 18.42
C GLU A 72 2.34 10.21 19.26
N ALA A 73 2.18 11.36 18.61
CA ALA A 73 1.95 12.63 19.29
C ALA A 73 0.54 12.78 19.89
N THR A 74 -0.42 11.96 19.47
CA THR A 74 -1.86 12.16 19.77
C THR A 74 -2.43 11.11 20.71
N TYR A 75 -2.00 9.85 20.59
CA TYR A 75 -2.57 8.72 21.33
C TYR A 75 -1.61 8.25 22.42
N GLN A 76 -2.14 7.77 23.54
CA GLN A 76 -1.34 7.56 24.76
C GLN A 76 -0.82 6.13 24.93
N ASN A 77 -1.54 5.12 24.44
CA ASN A 77 -1.17 3.72 24.65
C ASN A 77 -0.83 3.00 23.34
N ASP A 78 0.17 2.12 23.40
CA ASP A 78 0.66 1.37 22.25
C ASP A 78 -0.38 0.43 21.64
N GLN A 79 -1.36 -0.04 22.43
CA GLN A 79 -2.44 -0.87 21.91
C GLN A 79 -3.29 -0.09 20.90
N GLN A 80 -3.69 1.14 21.23
CA GLN A 80 -4.46 2.03 20.38
C GLN A 80 -3.63 2.51 19.20
N LYS A 81 -2.36 2.91 19.45
CA LYS A 81 -1.45 3.33 18.38
C LYS A 81 -1.28 2.22 17.34
N ASN A 82 -0.98 1.00 17.78
CA ASN A 82 -0.86 -0.16 16.89
C ASN A 82 -2.18 -0.53 16.21
N ALA A 83 -3.33 -0.37 16.86
CA ALA A 83 -4.63 -0.59 16.21
C ALA A 83 -4.86 0.38 15.03
N LEU A 84 -4.34 1.62 15.12
CA LEU A 84 -4.38 2.62 14.06
C LEU A 84 -3.26 2.46 13.03
N SER A 85 -2.17 1.76 13.35
CA SER A 85 -0.99 1.65 12.49
C SER A 85 -0.71 0.21 12.04
N GLN A 86 -1.76 -0.55 11.73
CA GLN A 86 -1.60 -1.90 11.19
C GLN A 86 -0.85 -1.86 9.85
N ILE A 87 0.02 -2.84 9.61
CA ILE A 87 0.92 -2.83 8.47
C ILE A 87 0.16 -3.14 7.18
N VAL A 88 0.48 -2.40 6.13
CA VAL A 88 0.14 -2.69 4.74
C VAL A 88 1.43 -3.08 4.04
N PRO A 89 1.71 -4.37 3.82
CA PRO A 89 2.98 -4.82 3.27
C PRO A 89 3.18 -4.33 1.84
N LEU A 90 4.43 -4.28 1.39
CA LEU A 90 4.73 -4.00 -0.01
C LEU A 90 4.41 -5.23 -0.86
N PRO A 91 3.70 -5.08 -1.98
CA PRO A 91 3.44 -6.20 -2.88
C PRO A 91 4.70 -6.54 -3.69
N ASN A 92 5.08 -7.82 -3.70
CA ASN A 92 6.18 -8.36 -4.51
C ASN A 92 5.68 -9.35 -5.59
N LYS A 93 4.42 -9.81 -5.49
CA LYS A 93 3.76 -10.70 -6.43
C LYS A 93 2.40 -10.13 -6.83
N ALA A 94 1.91 -10.51 -8.00
CA ALA A 94 0.58 -10.11 -8.47
C ALA A 94 -0.54 -10.49 -7.48
N THR A 95 -0.41 -11.63 -6.80
CA THR A 95 -1.36 -12.10 -5.78
C THR A 95 -1.37 -11.23 -4.52
N ASP A 96 -0.28 -10.52 -4.23
CA ASP A 96 -0.19 -9.66 -3.03
C ASP A 96 -1.14 -8.48 -3.15
N TRP A 97 -1.56 -8.12 -4.36
CA TRP A 97 -2.62 -7.13 -4.56
C TRP A 97 -3.84 -7.42 -3.69
N LEU A 98 -4.23 -8.69 -3.52
CA LEU A 98 -5.38 -9.07 -2.70
C LEU A 98 -5.17 -8.75 -1.22
N THR A 99 -4.06 -9.23 -0.64
CA THR A 99 -3.75 -9.09 0.79
C THR A 99 -3.43 -7.63 1.16
N VAL A 100 -2.69 -6.93 0.30
CA VAL A 100 -2.36 -5.51 0.46
C VAL A 100 -3.60 -4.63 0.42
N ASN A 101 -4.52 -4.86 -0.53
CA ASN A 101 -5.76 -4.08 -0.58
C ASN A 101 -6.68 -4.35 0.61
N ALA A 102 -6.79 -5.62 1.06
CA ALA A 102 -7.58 -5.95 2.25
C ALA A 102 -7.03 -5.24 3.51
N ALA A 103 -5.72 -5.27 3.72
CA ALA A 103 -5.07 -4.56 4.83
C ALA A 103 -5.30 -3.04 4.73
N PHE A 104 -5.09 -2.46 3.55
CA PHE A 104 -5.34 -1.04 3.28
C PHE A 104 -6.79 -0.63 3.57
N MET A 105 -7.78 -1.41 3.10
CA MET A 105 -9.20 -1.12 3.33
C MET A 105 -9.58 -1.25 4.81
N ARG A 106 -9.01 -2.22 5.52
CA ARG A 106 -9.18 -2.36 6.97
C ARG A 106 -8.69 -1.11 7.71
N ASN A 107 -7.51 -0.60 7.36
CA ASN A 107 -6.96 0.61 7.96
C ASN A 107 -7.84 1.84 7.68
N GLN A 108 -8.26 2.02 6.42
CA GLN A 108 -9.20 3.08 6.06
C GLN A 108 -10.49 3.02 6.89
N TYR A 109 -11.03 1.82 7.08
CA TYR A 109 -12.23 1.63 7.89
C TYR A 109 -11.97 2.03 9.35
N ILE A 110 -10.88 1.56 9.96
CA ILE A 110 -10.51 1.91 11.34
C ILE A 110 -10.36 3.44 11.49
N TRP A 111 -9.62 4.09 10.58
CA TRP A 111 -9.43 5.54 10.62
C TRP A 111 -10.73 6.32 10.44
N SER A 112 -11.67 5.77 9.65
CA SER A 112 -12.98 6.39 9.46
C SER A 112 -13.87 6.39 10.72
N GLN A 113 -13.51 5.59 11.74
CA GLN A 113 -14.22 5.58 13.03
C GLN A 113 -13.71 6.67 13.99
N ASP A 114 -12.57 7.32 13.69
CA ASP A 114 -11.98 8.36 14.52
C ASP A 114 -12.13 9.75 13.86
N LYS A 115 -13.00 10.58 14.44
CA LYS A 115 -13.27 11.93 13.94
C LYS A 115 -12.07 12.87 14.02
N ALA A 116 -11.24 12.75 15.05
CA ALA A 116 -10.06 13.59 15.20
C ALA A 116 -9.02 13.23 14.13
N LEU A 117 -8.85 11.93 13.89
CA LEU A 117 -7.98 11.45 12.82
C LEU A 117 -8.49 11.82 11.44
N GLN A 118 -9.80 11.70 11.16
CA GLN A 118 -10.40 12.15 9.90
C GLN A 118 -10.11 13.64 9.64
N LYS A 119 -10.21 14.47 10.67
CA LYS A 119 -9.89 15.91 10.57
C LYS A 119 -8.41 16.12 10.24
N TRP A 120 -7.51 15.36 10.87
CA TRP A 120 -6.08 15.45 10.56
C TRP A 120 -5.79 15.00 9.12
N LEU A 121 -6.37 13.87 8.69
CA LEU A 121 -6.24 13.35 7.32
C LEU A 121 -6.72 14.37 6.29
N TYR A 122 -7.84 15.04 6.53
CA TYR A 122 -8.35 16.12 5.67
C TYR A 122 -7.35 17.28 5.54
N CYS A 123 -6.60 17.61 6.60
CA CYS A 123 -5.60 18.69 6.56
C CYS A 123 -4.21 18.22 6.09
N SER A 124 -3.99 16.90 5.97
CA SER A 124 -2.69 16.35 5.61
C SER A 124 -2.45 16.44 4.12
N ARG A 125 -1.50 17.28 3.70
CA ARG A 125 -1.07 17.39 2.28
C ARG A 125 -0.57 16.05 1.69
N LEU A 126 -0.20 15.10 2.54
CA LEU A 126 0.25 13.77 2.13
C LEU A 126 -0.92 12.80 1.88
N ASP A 127 -2.17 13.18 2.21
CA ASP A 127 -3.39 12.42 1.89
C ASP A 127 -4.20 13.14 0.79
N GLY A 128 -3.96 12.75 -0.46
CA GLY A 128 -4.68 13.35 -1.60
C GLY A 128 -6.14 12.91 -1.74
N PHE A 129 -6.62 11.98 -0.89
CA PHE A 129 -7.94 11.37 -1.06
C PHE A 129 -9.01 12.02 -0.18
N SER A 130 -8.68 12.36 1.06
CA SER A 130 -9.65 12.89 2.03
C SER A 130 -10.28 14.20 1.55
N GLN A 131 -9.45 15.16 1.12
CA GLN A 131 -9.95 16.42 0.56
C GLN A 131 -10.77 16.20 -0.72
N LEU A 132 -10.27 15.36 -1.64
CA LEU A 132 -10.95 15.05 -2.89
C LEU A 132 -12.39 14.53 -2.67
N VAL A 133 -12.60 13.69 -1.67
CA VAL A 133 -13.93 13.15 -1.34
C VAL A 133 -14.80 14.17 -0.59
N VAL A 134 -14.22 14.86 0.40
CA VAL A 134 -14.98 15.80 1.26
C VAL A 134 -15.41 17.05 0.48
N ASP A 135 -14.54 17.56 -0.39
CA ASP A 135 -14.76 18.80 -1.14
C ASP A 135 -15.47 18.57 -2.48
N ALA A 136 -15.83 17.33 -2.81
CA ALA A 136 -16.60 17.02 -4.01
C ALA A 136 -17.93 17.80 -4.00
N PRO A 137 -18.23 18.63 -5.04
CA PRO A 137 -19.44 19.45 -5.05
C PRO A 137 -20.70 18.60 -4.95
N LYS A 138 -21.64 19.00 -4.10
CA LYS A 138 -22.87 18.23 -3.84
C LYS A 138 -23.86 18.27 -5.01
N ASP A 139 -23.75 19.28 -5.84
CA ASP A 139 -24.51 19.51 -7.06
C ASP A 139 -23.88 18.85 -8.30
N ASP A 140 -22.63 18.36 -8.19
CA ASP A 140 -21.99 17.55 -9.23
C ASP A 140 -22.50 16.10 -9.16
N ILE A 141 -23.62 15.86 -9.85
CA ILE A 141 -24.32 14.57 -9.84
C ILE A 141 -23.41 13.41 -10.27
N GLU A 142 -22.51 13.64 -11.23
CA GLU A 142 -21.61 12.58 -11.73
C GLU A 142 -20.63 12.15 -10.64
N LYS A 143 -19.94 13.10 -9.99
CA LYS A 143 -19.02 12.79 -8.90
C LYS A 143 -19.75 12.18 -7.71
N GLN A 144 -20.93 12.69 -7.34
CA GLN A 144 -21.73 12.12 -6.27
C GLN A 144 -22.15 10.68 -6.57
N ALA A 145 -22.54 10.37 -7.81
CA ALA A 145 -22.86 9.00 -8.22
C ALA A 145 -21.65 8.05 -8.09
N ILE A 146 -20.44 8.51 -8.43
CA ILE A 146 -19.20 7.74 -8.25
C ILE A 146 -18.95 7.46 -6.76
N LEU A 147 -19.03 8.48 -5.90
CA LEU A 147 -18.83 8.33 -4.46
C LEU A 147 -19.84 7.37 -3.82
N LEU A 148 -21.11 7.49 -4.21
CA LEU A 148 -22.16 6.56 -3.77
C LEU A 148 -21.88 5.12 -4.23
N ARG A 149 -21.44 4.94 -5.47
CA ARG A 149 -21.07 3.61 -6.00
C ARG A 149 -19.88 3.01 -5.25
N LEU A 150 -18.84 3.81 -4.96
CA LEU A 150 -17.69 3.37 -4.16
C LEU A 150 -18.14 2.94 -2.77
N ARG A 151 -18.91 3.78 -2.07
CA ARG A 151 -19.42 3.49 -0.72
C ARG A 151 -20.28 2.22 -0.69
N SER A 152 -21.18 2.08 -1.66
CA SER A 152 -22.13 0.95 -1.71
C SER A 152 -21.46 -0.39 -2.03
N ASN A 153 -20.33 -0.36 -2.75
CA ASN A 153 -19.60 -1.57 -3.11
C ASN A 153 -18.46 -1.91 -2.13
N ALA A 154 -18.02 -0.99 -1.26
CA ALA A 154 -16.90 -1.24 -0.35
C ALA A 154 -17.06 -2.51 0.52
N PRO A 155 -18.24 -2.80 1.14
CA PRO A 155 -18.42 -4.04 1.90
C PRO A 155 -18.31 -5.30 1.03
N LYS A 156 -18.95 -5.28 -0.16
CA LYS A 156 -18.92 -6.38 -1.14
C LYS A 156 -17.51 -6.61 -1.69
N ALA A 157 -16.75 -5.54 -1.87
CA ALA A 157 -15.35 -5.60 -2.30
C ALA A 157 -14.49 -6.27 -1.22
N MET A 158 -14.65 -5.90 0.05
CA MET A 158 -13.95 -6.54 1.16
C MET A 158 -14.31 -8.04 1.26
N GLU A 159 -15.59 -8.39 1.19
CA GLU A 159 -16.05 -9.79 1.19
C GLU A 159 -15.40 -10.60 0.05
N ASN A 160 -15.40 -10.04 -1.17
CA ASN A 160 -14.76 -10.68 -2.31
C ASN A 160 -13.24 -10.80 -2.15
N LEU A 161 -12.56 -9.79 -1.61
CA LEU A 161 -11.13 -9.87 -1.31
C LEU A 161 -10.85 -11.01 -0.34
N MET A 162 -11.60 -11.11 0.76
CA MET A 162 -11.42 -12.18 1.74
C MET A 162 -11.68 -13.57 1.14
N ARG A 163 -12.70 -13.71 0.29
CA ARG A 163 -12.99 -14.94 -0.44
C ARG A 163 -11.83 -15.32 -1.37
N LEU A 164 -11.27 -14.37 -2.11
CA LEU A 164 -10.14 -14.62 -3.03
C LEU A 164 -8.85 -14.93 -2.26
N ILE A 165 -8.58 -14.23 -1.15
CA ILE A 165 -7.44 -14.51 -0.26
C ILE A 165 -7.51 -15.95 0.25
N ALA A 166 -8.70 -16.46 0.60
CA ALA A 166 -8.87 -17.83 1.05
C ALA A 166 -8.54 -18.89 -0.02
N THR A 167 -8.50 -18.52 -1.30
CA THR A 167 -8.09 -19.40 -2.40
C THR A 167 -6.58 -19.39 -2.65
N LEU A 168 -5.84 -18.47 -2.04
CA LEU A 168 -4.39 -18.46 -2.12
C LEU A 168 -3.86 -19.66 -1.33
N ASN A 169 -3.08 -20.53 -1.98
CA ASN A 169 -2.32 -21.57 -1.29
C ASN A 169 -1.32 -20.89 -0.35
N MET A 170 -1.72 -20.68 0.90
CA MET A 170 -0.80 -20.16 1.91
C MET A 170 0.21 -21.25 2.22
N PRO A 171 1.52 -21.06 1.96
CA PRO A 171 2.52 -21.98 2.47
C PRO A 171 2.35 -22.08 3.98
N LYS A 172 2.41 -23.30 4.53
CA LYS A 172 2.42 -23.51 5.98
C LYS A 172 3.51 -22.62 6.56
N LYS A 173 3.19 -21.80 7.58
CA LYS A 173 4.19 -21.13 8.40
C LYS A 173 5.15 -22.22 8.91
N GLU A 174 6.37 -22.27 8.38
CA GLU A 174 7.45 -22.95 9.08
C GLU A 174 7.65 -22.17 10.38
N ALA A 175 7.55 -22.89 11.51
CA ALA A 175 7.82 -22.32 12.80
C ALA A 175 9.24 -21.78 12.77
N ALA A 176 9.40 -20.48 13.02
CA ALA A 176 10.72 -19.89 13.21
C ALA A 176 11.42 -20.67 14.33
N HIS A 177 12.51 -21.34 13.98
CA HIS A 177 13.37 -22.00 14.96
C HIS A 177 13.92 -20.94 15.92
N ALA A 178 13.83 -21.26 17.20
CA ALA A 178 14.30 -20.50 18.35
C ALA A 178 15.82 -20.25 18.32
#